data_AF-A0A9D4PTQ3-F1
#
_entry.id   AF-A0A9D4PTQ3-F1
#
_cell.length_a   1.000
_cell.length_b   1.000
_cell.length_c   1.000
_cell.angle_alpha   90.00
_cell.angle_beta   90.00
_cell.angle_gamma   90.00
#
_symmetry.space_group_name_H-M   'P 1'
#
loop_
_entity.id
_entity.type
_entity.pdbx_description
1 polymer ?
#
loop_
_entity_poly.entity_id
_entity_poly.type
_entity_poly.pdbx_seq_one_letter_code
_entity_poly.pdbx_strand_id
1 'polypeptide(L)'
;MGTSNQPQLCQELHSLGRVEELQQVTTEALVSPLLNREAQMTKELDFLCFQAHYQDPRQEEHTFSMARTLVPKYAAYNRAWNLFGLAVNLSPVMRQNRFCLRQVYKQPHSVPLGLLNGHNALVSGTYKHALGEYVQLLKKVGEEDPLLLLCAGLSLVHISCQKFSARRHWLLVQAMSFLDRYMHARPSQEALFNMGRALQQLGFPHLALNMYQRALDTPPAVQGMPEVFDLRCEIAFNMSLLYQHSGNTELASSIIAQHCII
;
A
#
# COMPACT_ATOMS: atom_id res chain seq x y z
N MET A 1 -22.78 -29.77 22.48
CA MET A 1 -21.31 -29.72 22.64
C MET A 1 -20.71 -29.90 21.26
N GLY A 2 -20.57 -28.80 20.50
CA GLY A 2 -19.98 -28.81 19.17
C GLY A 2 -18.57 -28.28 19.29
N THR A 3 -17.58 -29.16 19.33
CA THR A 3 -16.18 -28.78 19.18
C THR A 3 -16.02 -28.22 17.77
N SER A 4 -15.66 -26.95 17.69
CA SER A 4 -15.16 -26.31 16.48
C SER A 4 -13.99 -27.13 15.94
N ASN A 5 -14.23 -27.97 14.93
CA ASN A 5 -13.19 -28.67 14.17
C ASN A 5 -12.46 -27.64 13.29
N GLN A 6 -11.76 -26.71 13.92
CA GLN A 6 -10.69 -26.01 13.23
C GLN A 6 -9.63 -27.06 12.84
N PRO A 7 -8.94 -26.91 11.70
CA PRO A 7 -7.92 -27.86 11.28
C PRO A 7 -6.71 -27.75 12.21
N GLN A 8 -6.76 -28.44 13.35
CA GLN A 8 -5.71 -28.46 14.38
C GLN A 8 -4.35 -28.80 13.77
N LEU A 9 -4.32 -29.74 12.81
CA LEU A 9 -3.11 -30.09 12.07
C LEU A 9 -2.50 -28.90 11.31
N CYS A 10 -3.32 -28.08 10.64
CA CYS A 10 -2.83 -26.91 9.91
C CYS A 10 -2.31 -25.82 10.86
N GLN A 11 -2.95 -25.66 12.02
CA GLN A 11 -2.51 -24.70 13.05
C GLN A 11 -1.17 -25.12 13.67
N GLU A 12 -1.01 -26.42 13.95
CA GLU A 12 0.26 -26.97 14.46
C GLU A 12 1.38 -26.90 13.42
N LEU A 13 1.10 -27.21 12.15
CA LEU A 13 2.10 -27.05 11.08
C LEU A 13 2.52 -25.59 10.89
N HIS A 14 1.57 -24.66 11.06
CA HIS A 14 1.85 -23.23 11.02
C HIS A 14 2.71 -22.77 12.21
N SER A 15 2.40 -23.21 13.44
CA SER A 15 3.18 -22.86 14.64
C SER A 15 4.61 -23.40 14.59
N LEU A 16 4.79 -24.57 13.96
CA LEU A 16 6.09 -25.22 13.77
C LEU A 16 6.89 -24.68 12.57
N GLY A 17 6.33 -23.76 11.77
CA GLY A 17 7.01 -23.20 10.59
C GLY A 17 7.23 -24.20 9.45
N ARG A 18 6.50 -25.32 9.42
CA ARG A 18 6.62 -26.37 8.38
C ARG A 18 5.78 -25.99 7.15
N VAL A 19 6.24 -24.97 6.43
CA VAL A 19 5.50 -24.32 5.33
C VAL A 19 5.17 -25.28 4.18
N GLU A 20 6.12 -26.11 3.74
CA GLU A 20 5.91 -27.02 2.59
C GLU A 20 4.83 -28.09 2.87
N GLU A 21 4.81 -28.64 4.08
CA GLU A 21 3.80 -29.61 4.50
C GLU A 21 2.44 -28.96 4.68
N LEU A 22 2.42 -27.74 5.23
CA LEU A 22 1.19 -26.96 5.32
C LEU A 22 0.60 -26.69 3.94
N GLN A 23 1.42 -26.37 2.94
CA GLN A 23 0.98 -26.19 1.55
C GLN A 23 0.35 -27.47 0.99
N GLN A 24 1.03 -28.62 1.16
CA GLN A 24 0.52 -29.92 0.67
C GLN A 24 -0.81 -30.27 1.33
N VAL A 25 -0.87 -30.27 2.66
CA VAL A 25 -2.06 -30.64 3.43
C VAL A 25 -3.25 -29.74 3.10
N THR A 26 -3.04 -28.42 3.02
CA THR A 26 -4.12 -27.47 2.73
C THR A 26 -4.60 -27.56 1.28
N THR A 27 -3.71 -27.83 0.32
CA THR A 27 -4.08 -28.02 -1.09
C THR A 27 -4.87 -29.31 -1.28
N GLU A 28 -4.43 -30.42 -0.67
CA GLU A 28 -5.16 -31.70 -0.70
C GLU A 28 -6.53 -31.58 -0.02
N ALA A 29 -6.58 -30.89 1.12
CA ALA A 29 -7.82 -30.65 1.84
C ALA A 29 -8.83 -29.84 1.00
N LEU A 30 -8.36 -28.86 0.22
CA LEU A 30 -9.20 -28.07 -0.69
C LEU A 30 -9.74 -28.86 -1.88
N VAL A 31 -9.15 -29.99 -2.23
CA VAL A 31 -9.66 -30.89 -3.29
C VAL A 31 -10.64 -31.92 -2.71
N SER A 32 -10.57 -32.20 -1.41
CA SER A 32 -11.40 -33.20 -0.75
C SER A 32 -12.88 -32.80 -0.69
N PRO A 33 -13.79 -33.57 -1.32
CA PRO A 33 -15.23 -33.27 -1.27
C PRO A 33 -15.84 -33.53 0.12
N LEU A 34 -15.14 -34.26 1.00
CA LEU A 34 -15.60 -34.52 2.38
C LEU A 34 -15.40 -33.29 3.26
N LEU A 35 -14.25 -32.63 3.13
CA LEU A 35 -13.90 -31.44 3.90
C LEU A 35 -14.58 -30.18 3.35
N ASN A 36 -14.89 -30.18 2.05
CA ASN A 36 -15.58 -29.07 1.40
C ASN A 36 -17.10 -29.06 1.53
N ARG A 37 -17.69 -29.97 2.32
CA ARG A 37 -19.15 -29.96 2.56
C ARG A 37 -19.60 -28.76 3.37
N GLU A 38 -18.76 -28.31 4.29
CA GLU A 38 -19.04 -27.19 5.18
C GLU A 38 -18.41 -25.91 4.63
N ALA A 39 -19.25 -24.92 4.31
CA ALA A 39 -18.79 -23.65 3.74
C ALA A 39 -17.79 -22.90 4.65
N GLN A 40 -17.93 -23.04 5.97
CA GLN A 40 -17.00 -22.45 6.93
C GLN A 40 -15.62 -23.11 6.88
N MET A 41 -15.57 -24.44 6.79
CA MET A 41 -14.33 -25.20 6.67
C MET A 41 -13.61 -24.88 5.36
N THR A 42 -14.32 -24.86 4.23
CA THR A 42 -13.75 -24.45 2.93
C THR A 42 -13.16 -23.05 2.99
N LYS A 43 -13.85 -22.11 3.65
CA LYS A 43 -13.36 -20.74 3.82
C LYS A 43 -12.06 -20.69 4.63
N GLU A 44 -11.98 -21.42 5.73
CA GLU A 44 -10.76 -21.50 6.55
C GLU A 44 -9.60 -22.13 5.77
N LEU A 45 -9.86 -23.21 5.04
CA LEU A 45 -8.87 -23.87 4.18
C LEU A 45 -8.38 -22.97 3.04
N ASP A 46 -9.28 -22.22 2.39
CA ASP A 46 -8.95 -21.24 1.34
C ASP A 46 -7.91 -20.22 1.86
N PHE A 47 -8.08 -19.72 3.09
CA PHE A 47 -7.16 -18.74 3.70
C PHE A 47 -5.86 -19.35 4.21
N LEU A 48 -5.92 -20.52 4.87
CA LEU A 48 -4.73 -21.23 5.33
C LEU A 48 -3.84 -21.65 4.16
N CYS A 49 -4.44 -22.13 3.08
CA CYS A 49 -3.73 -22.47 1.86
C CYS A 49 -3.07 -21.23 1.25
N PHE A 50 -3.78 -20.09 1.16
CA PHE A 50 -3.20 -18.85 0.67
C PHE A 50 -2.01 -18.41 1.52
N GLN A 51 -2.16 -18.43 2.85
CA GLN A 51 -1.09 -18.03 3.77
C GLN A 51 0.15 -18.93 3.64
N ALA A 52 -0.04 -20.24 3.52
CA ALA A 52 1.05 -21.20 3.36
C ALA A 52 1.85 -20.96 2.06
N HIS A 53 1.16 -20.65 0.95
CA HIS A 53 1.82 -20.33 -0.31
C HIS A 53 2.48 -18.95 -0.29
N TYR A 54 1.83 -17.95 0.33
CA TYR A 54 2.37 -16.60 0.46
C TYR A 54 3.70 -16.55 1.23
N GLN A 55 3.90 -17.45 2.19
CA GLN A 55 5.13 -17.55 2.97
C GLN A 55 6.32 -18.13 2.18
N ASP A 56 6.10 -18.79 1.04
CA ASP A 56 7.16 -19.34 0.20
C ASP A 56 7.42 -18.45 -1.03
N PRO A 57 8.58 -17.77 -1.10
CA PRO A 57 8.93 -16.93 -2.24
C PRO A 57 8.94 -17.65 -3.59
N ARG A 58 9.10 -18.99 -3.61
CA ARG A 58 9.13 -19.80 -4.84
C ARG A 58 7.74 -19.98 -5.45
N GLN A 59 6.67 -19.67 -4.70
CA GLN A 59 5.28 -19.92 -5.07
C GLN A 59 4.50 -18.65 -5.41
N GLU A 60 5.17 -17.61 -5.90
CA GLU A 60 4.55 -16.32 -6.26
C GLU A 60 3.38 -16.47 -7.27
N GLU A 61 3.56 -17.27 -8.33
CA GLU A 61 2.53 -17.46 -9.36
C GLU A 61 1.30 -18.20 -8.82
N HIS A 62 1.51 -19.21 -7.98
CA HIS A 62 0.44 -19.95 -7.32
C HIS A 62 -0.32 -19.05 -6.34
N THR A 63 0.39 -18.28 -5.53
CA THR A 63 -0.18 -17.31 -4.59
C THR A 63 -1.06 -16.29 -5.31
N PHE A 64 -0.59 -15.74 -6.45
CA PHE A 64 -1.37 -14.83 -7.27
C PHE A 64 -2.60 -15.50 -7.90
N SER A 65 -2.45 -16.73 -8.42
CA SER A 65 -3.56 -17.50 -8.97
C SER A 65 -4.65 -17.75 -7.93
N MET A 66 -4.26 -18.15 -6.71
CA MET A 66 -5.16 -18.31 -5.58
C MET A 66 -5.85 -17.02 -5.19
N ALA A 67 -5.12 -15.91 -5.08
CA ALA A 67 -5.74 -14.62 -4.77
C ALA A 67 -6.84 -14.25 -5.78
N ARG A 68 -6.61 -14.53 -7.07
CA ARG A 68 -7.60 -14.30 -8.14
C ARG A 68 -8.86 -15.17 -8.03
N THR A 69 -8.77 -16.37 -7.45
CA THR A 69 -9.94 -17.22 -7.21
C THR A 69 -10.69 -16.82 -5.94
N LEU A 70 -9.97 -16.31 -4.93
CA LEU A 70 -10.55 -15.84 -3.67
C LEU A 70 -11.33 -14.54 -3.80
N VAL A 71 -10.85 -13.58 -4.62
CA VAL A 71 -11.49 -12.27 -4.76
C VAL A 71 -12.96 -12.37 -5.19
N PRO A 72 -13.36 -13.12 -6.24
CA PRO A 72 -14.76 -13.26 -6.60
C PRO A 72 -15.60 -13.98 -5.53
N LYS A 73 -15.03 -14.98 -4.84
CA LYS A 73 -15.71 -15.73 -3.77
C LYS A 73 -16.04 -14.84 -2.56
N TYR A 74 -15.12 -13.95 -2.20
CA TYR A 74 -15.16 -13.19 -0.95
C TYR A 74 -15.15 -11.67 -1.16
N ALA A 75 -15.68 -11.22 -2.29
CA ALA A 75 -15.58 -9.83 -2.75
C ALA A 75 -16.17 -8.79 -1.80
N ALA A 76 -17.18 -9.17 -1.01
CA ALA A 76 -17.78 -8.30 0.00
C ALA A 76 -16.83 -8.00 1.18
N TYR A 77 -15.76 -8.78 1.35
CA TYR A 77 -14.82 -8.64 2.45
C TYR A 77 -13.54 -7.92 2.01
N ASN A 78 -13.24 -6.78 2.64
CA ASN A 78 -11.99 -6.03 2.39
C ASN A 78 -10.74 -6.88 2.58
N ARG A 79 -10.78 -7.87 3.49
CA ARG A 79 -9.66 -8.80 3.72
C ARG A 79 -9.25 -9.56 2.46
N ALA A 80 -10.20 -9.97 1.62
CA ALA A 80 -9.89 -10.67 0.37
C ALA A 80 -9.15 -9.77 -0.63
N TRP A 81 -9.53 -8.50 -0.69
CA TRP A 81 -8.84 -7.50 -1.50
C TRP A 81 -7.46 -7.15 -0.98
N ASN A 82 -7.28 -7.09 0.34
CA ASN A 82 -5.97 -6.88 0.95
C ASN A 82 -5.01 -8.04 0.64
N LEU A 83 -5.47 -9.29 0.76
CA LEU A 83 -4.68 -10.48 0.39
C LEU A 83 -4.33 -10.46 -1.10
N PHE A 84 -5.26 -10.03 -1.96
CA PHE A 84 -4.98 -9.83 -3.38
C PHE A 84 -3.92 -8.75 -3.62
N GLY A 85 -3.99 -7.62 -2.91
CA GLY A 85 -2.97 -6.58 -2.96
C GLY A 85 -1.59 -7.09 -2.54
N LEU A 86 -1.51 -7.88 -1.47
CA LEU A 86 -0.27 -8.53 -1.04
C LEU A 86 0.28 -9.49 -2.10
N ALA A 87 -0.57 -10.34 -2.69
CA ALA A 87 -0.16 -11.24 -3.77
C ALA A 87 0.31 -10.50 -5.03
N VAL A 88 -0.30 -9.35 -5.36
CA VAL A 88 0.13 -8.50 -6.47
C VAL A 88 1.53 -7.93 -6.21
N ASN A 89 1.86 -7.55 -4.97
CA ASN A 89 3.18 -7.01 -4.64
C ASN A 89 4.30 -8.07 -4.68
N LEU A 90 3.96 -9.36 -4.49
CA LEU A 90 4.92 -10.45 -4.66
C LEU A 90 5.24 -10.72 -6.14
N SER A 91 4.25 -10.62 -7.02
CA SER A 91 4.44 -11.02 -8.42
C SER A 91 5.16 -9.93 -9.23
N PRO A 92 6.30 -10.23 -9.87
CA PRO A 92 7.02 -9.26 -10.71
C PRO A 92 6.26 -8.96 -12.01
N VAL A 93 5.27 -9.77 -12.38
CA VAL A 93 4.55 -9.63 -13.65
C VAL A 93 3.25 -8.86 -13.45
N MET A 94 3.13 -7.72 -14.15
CA MET A 94 1.94 -6.84 -14.14
C MET A 94 0.72 -7.46 -14.87
N ARG A 95 0.29 -8.68 -14.49
CA ARG A 95 -0.82 -9.44 -15.10
C ARG A 95 -2.19 -9.08 -14.48
N GLN A 96 -2.22 -8.31 -13.40
CA GLN A 96 -3.42 -7.96 -12.65
C GLN A 96 -4.34 -6.97 -13.36
N ASN A 97 -3.82 -6.08 -14.22
CA ASN A 97 -4.60 -4.99 -14.83
C ASN A 97 -5.83 -5.50 -15.58
N ARG A 98 -5.66 -6.52 -16.43
CA ARG A 98 -6.77 -7.12 -17.19
C ARG A 98 -7.78 -7.81 -16.28
N PHE A 99 -7.32 -8.41 -15.17
CA PHE A 99 -8.20 -9.04 -14.21
C PHE A 99 -9.04 -8.00 -13.47
N CYS A 100 -8.42 -6.95 -12.90
CA CYS A 100 -9.11 -5.89 -12.19
C CYS A 100 -10.13 -5.18 -13.10
N LEU A 101 -9.75 -4.82 -14.34
CA LEU A 101 -10.66 -4.22 -15.31
C LEU A 101 -11.90 -5.09 -15.61
N ARG A 102 -11.73 -6.42 -15.70
CA ARG A 102 -12.86 -7.34 -15.90
C ARG A 102 -13.76 -7.42 -14.67
N GLN A 103 -13.21 -7.28 -13.47
CA GLN A 103 -14.00 -7.29 -12.24
C GLN A 103 -14.85 -6.02 -12.07
N VAL A 104 -14.47 -4.89 -12.68
CA VAL A 104 -15.24 -3.63 -12.57
C VAL A 104 -16.67 -3.81 -13.09
N TYR A 105 -16.83 -4.55 -14.20
CA TYR A 105 -18.16 -4.86 -14.75
C TYR A 105 -19.03 -5.68 -13.80
N LYS A 106 -18.41 -6.53 -12.98
CA LYS A 106 -19.12 -7.37 -12.01
C LYS A 106 -19.39 -6.63 -10.70
N GLN A 107 -18.52 -5.68 -10.34
CA GLN A 107 -18.53 -5.01 -9.04
C GLN A 107 -18.21 -3.52 -9.17
N PRO A 108 -19.10 -2.73 -9.81
CA PRO A 108 -18.84 -1.31 -10.12
C PRO A 108 -18.77 -0.39 -8.89
N HIS A 109 -19.31 -0.86 -7.75
CA HIS A 109 -19.31 -0.14 -6.48
C HIS A 109 -18.18 -0.55 -5.54
N SER A 110 -17.28 -1.45 -5.95
CA SER A 110 -16.19 -1.92 -5.10
C SER A 110 -15.11 -0.85 -4.95
N VAL A 111 -14.99 -0.29 -3.73
CA VAL A 111 -13.97 0.70 -3.38
C VAL A 111 -12.55 0.12 -3.49
N PRO A 112 -12.24 -1.09 -2.93
CA PRO A 112 -10.90 -1.67 -3.06
C PRO A 112 -10.49 -1.91 -4.52
N LEU A 113 -11.45 -2.29 -5.37
CA LEU A 113 -11.18 -2.50 -6.80
C LEU A 113 -10.84 -1.20 -7.52
N GLY A 114 -11.58 -0.12 -7.24
CA GLY A 114 -11.25 1.19 -7.77
C GLY A 114 -9.86 1.66 -7.32
N LEU A 115 -9.52 1.48 -6.04
CA LEU A 115 -8.19 1.79 -5.50
C LEU A 115 -7.10 1.04 -6.27
N LEU A 116 -7.25 -0.28 -6.44
CA LEU A 116 -6.31 -1.10 -7.20
C LEU A 116 -6.16 -0.66 -8.66
N ASN A 117 -7.26 -0.26 -9.33
CA ASN A 117 -7.19 0.29 -10.69
C ASN A 117 -6.42 1.61 -10.73
N GLY A 118 -6.67 2.51 -9.77
CA GLY A 118 -5.92 3.75 -9.62
C GLY A 118 -4.42 3.49 -9.40
N HIS A 119 -4.07 2.53 -8.54
CA HIS A 119 -2.67 2.17 -8.26
C HIS A 119 -2.00 1.57 -9.51
N ASN A 120 -2.68 0.66 -10.20
CA ASN A 120 -2.20 0.09 -11.46
C ASN A 120 -1.93 1.17 -12.52
N ALA A 121 -2.83 2.16 -12.64
CA ALA A 121 -2.65 3.30 -13.54
C ALA A 121 -1.47 4.19 -13.12
N LEU A 122 -1.32 4.45 -11.80
CA LEU A 122 -0.22 5.23 -11.24
C LEU A 122 1.14 4.59 -11.55
N VAL A 123 1.29 3.30 -11.25
CA VAL A 123 2.52 2.52 -11.52
C VAL A 123 2.80 2.43 -13.03
N SER A 124 1.76 2.34 -13.87
CA SER A 124 1.92 2.31 -15.33
C SER A 124 2.24 3.69 -15.94
N GLY A 125 2.36 4.74 -15.13
CA GLY A 125 2.64 6.11 -15.59
C GLY A 125 1.45 6.84 -16.24
N THR A 126 0.24 6.26 -16.19
CA THR A 126 -0.99 6.86 -16.73
C THR A 126 -1.67 7.74 -15.69
N TYR A 127 -0.93 8.73 -15.18
CA TYR A 127 -1.31 9.54 -14.01
C TYR A 127 -2.67 10.26 -14.12
N LYS A 128 -3.10 10.67 -15.33
CA LYS A 128 -4.41 11.28 -15.53
C LYS A 128 -5.55 10.30 -15.26
N HIS A 129 -5.37 9.03 -15.66
CA HIS A 129 -6.34 7.98 -15.38
C HIS A 129 -6.36 7.65 -13.90
N ALA A 130 -5.19 7.53 -13.27
CA ALA A 130 -5.08 7.33 -11.82
C ALA A 130 -5.80 8.43 -11.03
N LEU A 131 -5.55 9.70 -11.37
CA LEU A 131 -6.25 10.84 -10.78
C LEU A 131 -7.77 10.74 -10.93
N GLY A 132 -8.25 10.34 -12.12
CA GLY A 132 -9.67 10.12 -12.38
C GLY A 132 -10.29 9.08 -11.44
N GLU A 133 -9.62 7.94 -11.26
CA GLU A 133 -10.07 6.88 -10.33
C GLU A 133 -10.11 7.39 -8.88
N TYR A 134 -9.05 8.02 -8.40
CA TYR A 134 -8.99 8.51 -7.01
C TYR A 134 -10.05 9.57 -6.72
N VAL A 135 -10.25 10.54 -7.62
CA VAL A 135 -11.27 11.58 -7.45
C VAL A 135 -12.68 11.00 -7.51
N GLN A 136 -12.93 10.00 -8.36
CA GLN A 136 -14.22 9.30 -8.36
C GLN A 136 -14.46 8.53 -7.07
N LEU A 137 -13.42 7.94 -6.47
CA LEU A 137 -13.52 7.25 -5.19
C LEU A 137 -13.75 8.19 -4.01
N LEU A 138 -13.10 9.36 -3.99
CA LEU A 138 -13.33 10.39 -2.97
C LEU A 138 -14.82 10.77 -2.90
N LYS A 139 -15.47 10.91 -4.06
CA LYS A 139 -16.92 11.17 -4.13
C LYS A 139 -17.78 10.04 -3.56
N LYS A 140 -17.28 8.80 -3.51
CA LYS A 140 -18.01 7.62 -3.03
C LYS A 140 -17.79 7.36 -1.55
N VAL A 141 -16.55 7.49 -1.07
CA VAL A 141 -16.14 7.10 0.30
C VAL A 141 -16.24 8.27 1.28
N GLY A 142 -16.09 9.49 0.79
CA GLY A 142 -16.00 10.71 1.59
C GLY A 142 -14.87 11.58 1.08
N GLU A 143 -15.09 12.90 1.05
CA GLU A 143 -14.13 13.83 0.42
C GLU A 143 -12.81 13.99 1.20
N GLU A 144 -12.74 13.45 2.43
CA GLU A 144 -11.61 13.60 3.34
C GLU A 144 -10.87 12.28 3.64
N ASP A 145 -10.98 11.26 2.77
CA ASP A 145 -10.18 10.03 2.92
C ASP A 145 -8.68 10.34 2.72
N PRO A 146 -7.81 10.17 3.75
CA PRO A 146 -6.42 10.63 3.66
C PRO A 146 -5.61 9.93 2.57
N LEU A 147 -5.82 8.63 2.36
CA LEU A 147 -5.06 7.87 1.38
C LEU A 147 -5.40 8.33 -0.04
N LEU A 148 -6.70 8.48 -0.34
CA LEU A 148 -7.16 8.96 -1.64
C LEU A 148 -6.71 10.41 -1.91
N LEU A 149 -6.74 11.30 -0.91
CA LEU A 149 -6.22 12.66 -1.02
C LEU A 149 -4.73 12.67 -1.36
N LEU A 150 -3.92 11.86 -0.65
CA LEU A 150 -2.49 11.68 -0.92
C LEU A 150 -2.26 11.17 -2.34
N CYS A 151 -2.95 10.12 -2.76
CA CYS A 151 -2.82 9.53 -4.09
C CYS A 151 -3.23 10.49 -5.22
N ALA A 152 -4.30 11.28 -5.02
CA ALA A 152 -4.72 12.31 -5.97
C ALA A 152 -3.68 13.44 -6.07
N GLY A 153 -3.18 13.93 -4.92
CA GLY A 153 -2.12 14.93 -4.85
C GLY A 153 -0.83 14.48 -5.56
N LEU A 154 -0.36 13.26 -5.27
CA LEU A 154 0.83 12.69 -5.92
C LEU A 154 0.63 12.49 -7.43
N SER A 155 -0.56 12.07 -7.87
CA SER A 155 -0.87 11.97 -9.30
C SER A 155 -0.68 13.32 -10.01
N LEU A 156 -1.14 14.42 -9.39
CA LEU A 156 -0.94 15.79 -9.90
C LEU A 156 0.53 16.23 -9.85
N VAL A 157 1.26 15.92 -8.77
CA VAL A 157 2.72 16.15 -8.69
C VAL A 157 3.42 15.47 -9.86
N HIS A 158 3.13 14.19 -10.13
CA HIS A 158 3.73 13.45 -11.24
C HIS A 158 3.37 14.06 -12.60
N ILE A 159 2.12 14.43 -12.85
CA ILE A 159 1.71 15.13 -14.09
C ILE A 159 2.46 16.45 -14.23
N SER A 160 2.62 17.20 -13.14
CA SER A 160 3.34 18.47 -13.15
C SER A 160 4.81 18.27 -13.53
N CYS A 161 5.46 17.20 -13.05
CA CYS A 161 6.86 16.87 -13.29
C CYS A 161 7.16 16.28 -14.67
N GLN A 162 6.16 15.91 -15.47
CA GLN A 162 6.37 15.43 -16.83
C GLN A 162 7.00 16.50 -17.73
N LYS A 163 7.87 16.08 -18.66
CA LYS A 163 8.59 16.95 -19.61
C LYS A 163 7.66 17.91 -20.37
N PHE A 164 6.46 17.44 -20.72
CA PHE A 164 5.47 18.21 -21.47
C PHE A 164 4.16 18.30 -20.69
N SER A 165 4.07 19.30 -19.81
CA SER A 165 2.88 19.54 -18.98
C SER A 165 2.31 20.93 -19.28
N ALA A 166 1.13 20.97 -19.89
CA ALA A 166 0.41 22.22 -20.11
C ALA A 166 -0.09 22.78 -18.76
N ARG A 167 0.04 24.09 -18.55
CA ARG A 167 -0.42 24.78 -17.33
C ARG A 167 0.19 24.19 -16.04
N ARG A 168 1.50 23.91 -16.03
CA ARG A 168 2.22 23.32 -14.90
C ARG A 168 1.93 24.01 -13.56
N HIS A 169 1.92 25.35 -13.51
CA HIS A 169 1.63 26.09 -12.29
C HIS A 169 0.23 25.81 -11.73
N TRP A 170 -0.77 25.65 -12.59
CA TRP A 170 -2.12 25.27 -12.16
C TRP A 170 -2.17 23.87 -11.57
N LEU A 171 -1.45 22.91 -12.17
CA LEU A 171 -1.34 21.56 -11.63
C LEU A 171 -0.66 21.54 -10.28
N LEU A 172 0.37 22.37 -10.08
CA LEU A 172 1.04 22.52 -8.78
C LEU A 172 0.08 23.02 -7.71
N VAL A 173 -0.70 24.07 -8.00
CA VAL A 173 -1.69 24.61 -7.05
C VAL A 173 -2.72 23.53 -6.67
N GLN A 174 -3.21 22.76 -7.64
CA GLN A 174 -4.13 21.66 -7.37
C GLN A 174 -3.48 20.55 -6.54
N ALA A 175 -2.24 20.17 -6.86
CA ALA A 175 -1.49 19.15 -6.11
C ALA A 175 -1.35 19.57 -4.64
N MET A 176 -0.92 20.81 -4.40
CA MET A 176 -0.76 21.34 -3.04
C MET A 176 -2.09 21.41 -2.30
N SER A 177 -3.19 21.74 -2.97
CA SER A 177 -4.53 21.72 -2.34
C SER A 177 -4.94 20.32 -1.86
N PHE A 178 -4.70 19.27 -2.65
CA PHE A 178 -4.97 17.90 -2.21
C PHE A 178 -4.06 17.45 -1.07
N LEU A 179 -2.76 17.78 -1.14
CA LEU A 179 -1.79 17.42 -0.10
C LEU A 179 -2.03 18.18 1.22
N ASP A 180 -2.47 19.43 1.15
CA ASP A 180 -2.84 20.22 2.31
C ASP A 180 -4.09 19.63 2.99
N ARG A 181 -5.12 19.26 2.22
CA ARG A 181 -6.28 18.53 2.75
C ARG A 181 -5.88 17.20 3.40
N TYR A 182 -4.97 16.45 2.77
CA TYR A 182 -4.43 15.21 3.36
C TYR A 182 -3.79 15.45 4.74
N MET A 183 -2.98 16.51 4.87
CA MET A 183 -2.37 16.87 6.15
C MET A 183 -3.41 17.24 7.22
N HIS A 184 -4.49 17.93 6.84
CA HIS A 184 -5.59 18.27 7.76
C HIS A 184 -6.40 17.03 8.16
N ALA A 185 -6.63 16.11 7.24
CA ALA A 185 -7.37 14.87 7.50
C ALA A 185 -6.56 13.89 8.37
N ARG A 186 -5.22 13.93 8.32
CA ARG A 186 -4.33 13.09 9.14
C ARG A 186 -3.09 13.87 9.62
N PRO A 187 -3.23 14.74 10.64
CA PRO A 187 -2.10 15.52 11.15
C PRO A 187 -1.13 14.60 11.89
N SER A 188 -0.01 14.26 11.25
CA SER A 188 0.97 13.31 11.78
C SER A 188 2.39 13.57 11.25
N GLN A 189 3.37 12.91 11.87
CA GLN A 189 4.76 12.88 11.37
C GLN A 189 4.82 12.42 9.90
N GLU A 190 4.06 11.38 9.55
CA GLU A 190 3.94 10.85 8.18
C GLU A 190 3.44 11.91 7.20
N ALA A 191 2.40 12.67 7.58
CA ALA A 191 1.83 13.66 6.67
C ALA A 191 2.78 14.83 6.41
N LEU A 192 3.48 15.30 7.45
CA LEU A 192 4.53 16.32 7.32
C LEU A 192 5.71 15.83 6.47
N PHE A 193 6.15 14.59 6.69
CA PHE A 193 7.19 13.96 5.88
C PHE A 193 6.78 13.87 4.40
N ASN A 194 5.58 13.38 4.12
CA ASN A 194 5.06 13.24 2.76
C ASN A 194 4.92 14.60 2.05
N MET A 195 4.48 15.65 2.75
CA MET A 195 4.47 17.01 2.23
C MET A 195 5.89 17.52 1.91
N GLY A 196 6.84 17.29 2.82
CA GLY A 196 8.25 17.61 2.59
C GLY A 196 8.83 16.90 1.36
N ARG A 197 8.53 15.61 1.20
CA ARG A 197 8.92 14.81 0.02
C ARG A 197 8.34 15.35 -1.27
N ALA A 198 7.05 15.72 -1.27
CA ALA A 198 6.40 16.32 -2.43
C ALA A 198 7.06 17.66 -2.80
N LEU A 199 7.29 18.55 -1.83
CA LEU A 199 7.96 19.83 -2.04
C LEU A 199 9.39 19.67 -2.55
N GLN A 200 10.14 18.70 -2.01
CA GLN A 200 11.49 18.38 -2.49
C GLN A 200 11.46 17.91 -3.94
N GLN A 201 10.54 17.01 -4.31
CA GLN A 201 10.37 16.53 -5.69
C GLN A 201 9.97 17.66 -6.67
N LEU A 202 9.22 18.65 -6.18
CA LEU A 202 8.80 19.81 -6.96
C LEU A 202 9.89 20.88 -7.11
N GLY A 203 11.01 20.75 -6.40
CA GLY A 203 12.13 21.70 -6.46
C GLY A 203 12.03 22.86 -5.47
N PHE A 204 11.31 22.70 -4.36
CA PHE A 204 11.19 23.70 -3.29
C PHE A 204 11.97 23.28 -2.01
N PRO A 205 13.31 23.24 -2.04
CA PRO A 205 14.12 22.64 -0.97
C PRO A 205 13.95 23.35 0.38
N HIS A 206 13.81 24.68 0.40
CA HIS A 206 13.63 25.43 1.64
C HIS A 206 12.29 25.11 2.32
N LEU A 207 11.22 24.95 1.55
CA LEU A 207 9.91 24.55 2.09
C LEU A 207 9.93 23.09 2.54
N ALA A 208 10.61 22.21 1.80
CA ALA A 208 10.81 20.82 2.20
C ALA A 208 11.54 20.70 3.54
N LEU A 209 12.66 21.43 3.73
CA LEU A 209 13.39 21.47 5.00
C LEU A 209 12.50 21.92 6.17
N ASN A 210 11.65 22.93 5.97
CA ASN A 210 10.72 23.38 7.01
C ASN A 210 9.71 22.29 7.39
N MET A 211 9.16 21.55 6.42
CA MET A 211 8.27 20.42 6.70
C MET A 211 8.99 19.28 7.41
N TYR A 212 10.22 18.96 7.00
CA TYR A 212 11.03 17.92 7.64
C TYR A 212 11.40 18.26 9.09
N GLN A 213 11.78 19.50 9.37
CA GLN A 213 12.03 19.96 10.75
C GLN A 213 10.79 19.75 11.63
N ARG A 214 9.63 20.20 11.16
CA ARG A 214 8.35 19.98 11.85
C ARG A 214 8.04 18.49 12.03
N ALA A 215 8.38 17.66 11.05
CA ALA A 215 8.19 16.21 11.14
C ALA A 215 9.10 15.57 12.21
N LEU A 216 10.37 15.99 12.33
CA LEU A 216 11.28 15.49 13.39
C LEU A 216 10.78 15.82 14.80
N ASP A 217 10.20 17.02 14.96
CA ASP A 217 9.62 17.49 16.21
C ASP A 217 8.28 16.81 16.55
N THR A 218 7.66 16.12 15.59
CA THR A 218 6.39 15.42 15.76
C THR A 218 6.63 13.96 16.13
N PRO A 219 5.96 13.41 17.17
CA PRO A 219 6.08 12.00 17.50
C PRO A 219 5.48 11.11 16.40
N PRO A 220 5.90 9.83 16.30
CA PRO A 220 5.34 8.88 15.35
C PRO A 220 3.83 8.73 15.52
N ALA A 221 3.13 8.56 14.39
CA ALA A 221 1.66 8.52 14.37
C ALA A 221 1.08 7.31 15.13
N VAL A 222 1.80 6.20 15.13
CA VAL A 222 1.39 4.94 15.76
C VAL A 222 2.33 4.67 16.94
N GLN A 223 1.79 4.72 18.15
CA GLN A 223 2.53 4.41 19.37
C GLN A 223 2.65 2.88 19.53
N GLY A 224 3.84 2.40 19.90
CA GLY A 224 4.08 0.99 20.24
C GLY A 224 4.76 0.13 19.17
N MET A 225 5.01 0.66 17.97
CA MET A 225 5.82 0.02 16.92
C MET A 225 6.77 1.04 16.27
N PRO A 226 7.70 1.64 17.05
CA PRO A 226 8.58 2.70 16.56
C PRO A 226 9.45 2.23 15.41
N GLU A 227 9.90 0.97 15.40
CA GLU A 227 10.70 0.39 14.32
C GLU A 227 10.01 0.39 12.94
N VAL A 228 8.68 0.52 12.88
CA VAL A 228 7.92 0.54 11.62
C VAL A 228 7.43 1.95 11.26
N PHE A 229 7.04 2.75 12.26
CA PHE A 229 6.30 4.00 12.04
C PHE A 229 7.04 5.27 12.44
N ASP A 230 8.24 5.17 13.03
CA ASP A 230 9.09 6.33 13.27
C ASP A 230 9.91 6.66 12.02
N LEU A 231 9.59 7.79 11.39
CA LEU A 231 10.20 8.23 10.14
C LEU A 231 11.43 9.11 10.33
N ARG A 232 11.94 9.26 11.57
CA ARG A 232 13.08 10.16 11.86
C ARG A 232 14.32 9.84 11.03
N CYS A 233 14.60 8.56 10.79
CA CYS A 233 15.73 8.14 9.97
C CYS A 233 15.57 8.60 8.51
N GLU A 234 14.39 8.36 7.92
CA GLU A 234 14.05 8.75 6.55
C GLU A 234 14.00 10.27 6.38
N ILE A 235 13.49 10.99 7.37
CA ILE A 235 13.47 12.44 7.40
C ILE A 235 14.91 12.98 7.40
N ALA A 236 15.75 12.50 8.33
CA ALA A 236 17.14 12.91 8.44
C ALA A 236 17.95 12.61 7.18
N PHE A 237 17.73 11.45 6.57
CA PHE A 237 18.34 11.10 5.28
C PHE A 237 17.95 12.08 4.17
N ASN A 238 16.67 12.43 4.05
CA ASN A 238 16.23 13.39 3.02
C ASN A 238 16.75 14.81 3.27
N MET A 239 16.85 15.23 4.54
CA MET A 239 17.47 16.49 4.90
C MET A 239 18.97 16.50 4.58
N SER A 240 19.71 15.41 4.82
CA SER A 240 21.13 15.33 4.50
C SER A 240 21.39 15.51 3.01
N LEU A 241 20.53 14.92 2.15
CA LEU A 241 20.61 15.12 0.70
C LEU A 241 20.44 16.59 0.30
N LEU A 242 19.53 17.31 0.96
CA LEU A 242 19.32 18.75 0.71
C LEU A 242 20.52 19.58 1.16
N TYR A 243 21.11 19.26 2.32
CA TYR A 243 22.30 19.93 2.82
C TYR A 243 23.54 19.64 1.96
N GLN A 244 23.71 18.41 1.48
CA GLN A 244 24.75 18.07 0.52
C GLN A 244 24.59 18.86 -0.78
N HIS A 245 23.38 18.98 -1.30
CA HIS A 245 23.11 19.75 -2.51
C HIS A 245 23.43 21.25 -2.34
N SER A 246 23.24 21.79 -1.13
CA SER A 246 23.64 23.17 -0.80
C SER A 246 25.11 23.33 -0.43
N GLY A 247 25.91 22.26 -0.44
CA GLY A 247 27.33 22.28 -0.05
C GLY A 247 27.61 22.28 1.45
N ASN A 248 26.58 22.13 2.30
CA ASN A 248 26.71 22.09 3.75
C ASN A 248 26.92 20.64 4.24
N THR A 249 28.12 20.11 4.02
CA THR A 249 28.49 18.73 4.35
C THR A 249 28.55 18.48 5.86
N GLU A 250 28.87 19.50 6.65
CA GLU A 250 28.90 19.41 8.11
C GLU A 250 27.51 19.13 8.67
N LEU A 251 26.52 19.93 8.28
CA LEU A 251 25.14 19.74 8.73
C LEU A 251 24.56 18.42 8.21
N ALA A 252 24.87 18.04 6.97
CA ALA A 252 24.50 16.74 6.42
C ALA A 252 25.06 15.57 7.25
N SER A 253 26.31 15.65 7.71
CA SER A 253 26.92 14.60 8.53
C SER A 253 26.34 14.58 9.94
N SER A 254 26.12 15.76 10.53
CA SER A 254 25.56 15.87 11.88
C SER A 254 24.16 15.27 12.00
N ILE A 255 23.28 15.51 11.02
CA ILE A 255 21.90 15.04 11.09
C ILE A 255 21.79 13.53 10.92
N ILE A 256 22.63 12.96 10.05
CA ILE A 256 22.77 11.51 9.89
C ILE A 256 23.29 10.87 11.18
N ALA A 257 24.35 11.44 11.77
CA ALA A 257 24.92 10.93 13.01
C ALA A 257 23.93 10.99 14.20
N GLN A 258 23.01 11.94 14.19
CA GLN A 258 22.02 12.10 15.26
C GLN A 258 20.82 11.14 15.13
N HIS A 259 20.38 10.83 13.90
CA HIS A 259 19.08 10.18 13.68
C HIS A 259 19.14 8.85 12.90
N CYS A 260 20.26 8.55 12.25
CA CYS A 260 20.44 7.34 11.43
C CYS A 260 21.48 6.41 12.07
N ILE A 261 21.30 6.09 13.35
CA ILE A 261 22.18 5.16 14.09
C ILE A 261 21.57 3.76 13.99
N ILE A 262 22.39 2.78 13.61
CA ILE A 262 22.03 1.34 13.54
C ILE A 262 22.40 0.67 14.87
#